data_AF-A0A7J6FZX5-F1
#
_entry.id   AF-A0A7J6FZX5-F1
#
_cell.length_a   1.000
_cell.length_b   1.000
_cell.length_c   1.000
_cell.angle_alpha   90.00
_cell.angle_beta   90.00
_cell.angle_gamma   90.00
#
_symmetry.space_group_name_H-M   'P 1'
#
loop_
_entity.id
_entity.type
_entity.pdbx_description
1 polymer ?
#
loop_
_entity_poly.entity_id
_entity_poly.type
_entity_poly.pdbx_seq_one_letter_code
_entity_poly.pdbx_strand_id
1 'polypeptide(L)'
;MLSQIVAFTTAAEIWVSLERTYSTASFARSSDYRTTLQNLKKDGLNASAYLQKLKSLCNTLASVGEPISSQEHLTYLLNGLGPEYNAFVTPILARSVKPTIEEVNSLLLSYETCLERQNDAASLSSLQANFANLSFPKQRPKSSSQQTASQPRFPFAI
;
A
#
# COMPACT_ATOMS: atom_id res chain seq x y z
N MET A 1 17.83 10.88 38.13
CA MET A 1 16.69 11.39 38.91
C MET A 1 17.01 11.49 40.40
N LEU A 2 17.39 10.40 41.09
CA LEU A 2 17.77 10.47 42.52
C LEU A 2 18.99 11.36 42.83
N SER A 3 19.92 11.55 41.88
CA SER A 3 21.11 12.41 42.07
C SER A 3 20.84 13.91 41.98
N GLN A 4 19.72 14.35 41.39
CA GLN A 4 19.35 15.77 41.30
C GLN A 4 18.57 16.26 42.53
N ILE A 5 17.97 15.34 43.28
CA ILE A 5 17.16 15.65 44.46
C ILE A 5 18.04 16.18 45.61
N VAL A 6 19.33 15.82 45.65
CA VAL A 6 20.29 16.29 46.65
C VAL A 6 20.57 17.80 46.54
N ALA A 7 20.23 18.44 45.41
CA ALA A 7 20.43 19.87 45.19
C ALA A 7 19.21 20.75 45.52
N PHE A 8 18.02 20.18 45.73
CA PHE A 8 16.80 20.94 45.99
C PHE A 8 16.48 20.95 47.48
N THR A 9 16.24 22.13 48.03
CA THR A 9 16.11 22.32 49.49
C THR A 9 14.64 22.33 49.93
N THR A 10 13.71 22.50 48.99
CA THR A 10 12.28 22.57 49.29
C THR A 10 11.46 21.53 48.52
N ALA A 11 10.37 21.07 49.15
CA ALA A 11 9.42 20.14 48.50
C ALA A 11 8.78 20.75 47.23
N ALA A 12 8.64 22.07 47.18
CA ALA A 12 8.12 22.78 46.02
C ALA A 12 9.05 22.67 44.80
N GLU A 13 10.36 22.83 44.98
CA GLU A 13 11.36 22.67 43.90
C GLU A 13 11.40 21.24 43.36
N ILE A 14 11.32 20.26 44.25
CA ILE A 14 11.25 18.84 43.88
C ILE A 14 9.98 18.59 43.03
N TRP A 15 8.83 19.11 43.47
CA TRP A 15 7.57 18.97 42.74
C TRP A 15 7.63 19.61 41.34
N VAL A 16 8.13 20.84 41.23
CA VAL A 16 8.29 21.53 39.93
C VAL A 16 9.25 20.79 39.01
N SER A 17 10.37 20.28 39.53
CA SER A 17 11.32 19.49 38.73
C SER A 17 10.71 18.16 38.25
N LEU A 18 9.92 17.51 39.12
CA LEU A 18 9.21 16.28 38.80
C LEU A 18 8.16 16.54 37.72
N GLU A 19 7.29 17.52 37.93
CA GLU A 19 6.27 17.95 36.98
C GLU A 19 6.87 18.31 35.63
N ARG A 20 7.94 19.11 35.60
CA ARG A 20 8.65 19.46 34.37
C ARG A 20 9.17 18.22 33.65
N THR A 21 9.75 17.27 34.37
CA THR A 21 10.30 16.07 33.73
C THR A 21 9.20 15.15 33.21
N TYR A 22 8.14 14.95 33.98
CA TYR A 22 6.98 14.18 33.54
C TYR A 22 6.27 14.83 32.36
N SER A 23 6.10 16.16 32.37
CA SER A 23 5.54 16.92 31.26
C SER A 23 6.40 16.78 30.00
N THR A 24 7.72 16.95 30.13
CA THR A 24 8.66 16.78 29.01
C THR A 24 8.64 15.35 28.45
N ALA A 25 8.65 14.34 29.33
CA ALA A 25 8.60 12.94 28.92
C ALA A 25 7.25 12.58 28.29
N SER A 26 6.14 13.14 28.79
CA SER A 26 4.81 12.93 28.23
C SER A 26 4.68 13.57 26.84
N PHE A 27 5.19 14.79 26.68
CA PHE A 27 5.23 15.47 25.39
C PHE A 27 6.07 14.71 24.37
N ALA A 28 7.28 14.26 24.76
CA ALA A 28 8.14 13.45 23.90
C ALA A 28 7.44 12.18 23.41
N ARG A 29 6.78 11.44 24.33
CA ARG A 29 6.02 10.24 23.97
C ARG A 29 4.86 10.54 23.01
N SER A 30 4.11 11.62 23.24
CA SER A 30 3.03 12.03 22.34
C SER A 30 3.56 12.33 20.93
N SER A 31 4.68 13.06 20.86
CA SER A 31 5.38 13.34 19.61
C SER A 31 5.83 12.05 18.92
N ASP A 32 6.41 11.11 19.65
CA ASP A 32 6.85 9.82 19.10
C ASP A 32 5.67 9.03 18.52
N TYR A 33 4.51 9.02 19.20
CA TYR A 33 3.31 8.38 18.68
C TYR A 33 2.81 9.05 17.40
N ARG A 34 2.80 10.39 17.32
CA ARG A 34 2.45 11.11 16.09
C ARG A 34 3.42 10.81 14.94
N THR A 35 4.72 10.81 15.20
CA THR A 35 5.72 10.46 14.19
C THR A 35 5.57 9.02 13.72
N THR A 36 5.29 8.09 14.64
CA THR A 36 5.03 6.69 14.31
C THR A 36 3.78 6.56 13.44
N LEU A 37 2.72 7.30 13.76
CA LEU A 37 1.49 7.30 13.01
C LEU A 37 1.66 7.87 11.59
N GLN A 38 2.39 8.97 11.44
CA GLN A 38 2.69 9.59 10.15
C GLN A 38 3.50 8.68 9.22
N ASN A 39 4.41 7.91 9.81
CA ASN A 39 5.26 6.98 9.08
C ASN A 39 4.67 5.57 8.98
N LEU A 40 3.48 5.33 9.52
CA LEU A 40 2.85 4.02 9.49
C LEU A 40 2.49 3.66 8.05
N LYS A 41 3.08 2.58 7.55
CA LYS A 41 2.76 2.01 6.25
C LYS A 41 2.21 0.61 6.43
N LYS A 42 1.35 0.19 5.50
CA LYS A 42 0.94 -1.20 5.39
C LYS A 42 2.14 -2.11 5.11
N ASP A 43 3.03 -1.69 4.21
CA ASP A 43 4.27 -2.36 3.75
C ASP A 43 4.52 -3.78 4.31
N GLY A 44 4.05 -4.79 3.57
CA GLY A 44 4.19 -6.21 3.92
C GLY A 44 3.22 -6.76 4.98
N LEU A 45 2.45 -5.91 5.66
CA LEU A 45 1.35 -6.33 6.55
C LEU A 45 0.09 -6.61 5.72
N ASN A 46 -0.76 -7.51 6.20
CA ASN A 46 -2.14 -7.62 5.72
C ASN A 46 -2.97 -6.44 6.24
N ALA A 47 -4.03 -6.07 5.52
CA ALA A 47 -4.82 -4.87 5.80
C ALA A 47 -5.42 -4.88 7.21
N SER A 48 -5.87 -6.04 7.70
CA SER A 48 -6.37 -6.17 9.08
C SER A 48 -5.32 -5.79 10.13
N ALA A 49 -4.09 -6.28 9.99
CA ALA A 49 -2.99 -5.99 10.91
C ALA A 49 -2.58 -4.51 10.85
N TYR A 50 -2.58 -3.92 9.65
CA TYR A 50 -2.36 -2.49 9.46
C TYR A 50 -3.44 -1.65 10.15
N LEU A 51 -4.72 -1.94 9.92
CA LEU A 51 -5.85 -1.25 10.55
C LEU A 51 -5.82 -1.35 12.07
N GLN A 52 -5.46 -2.52 12.61
CA GLN A 52 -5.32 -2.71 14.05
C GLN A 52 -4.20 -1.86 14.64
N LYS A 53 -3.03 -1.80 13.98
CA LYS A 53 -1.92 -0.94 14.40
C LYS A 53 -2.30 0.53 14.38
N LEU A 54 -2.91 0.99 13.28
CA LEU A 54 -3.39 2.36 13.14
C LEU A 54 -4.36 2.72 14.28
N LYS A 55 -5.37 1.88 14.52
CA LYS A 55 -6.35 2.06 15.60
C LYS A 55 -5.68 2.08 16.98
N SER A 56 -4.68 1.22 17.22
CA SER A 56 -3.97 1.19 18.49
C SER A 56 -3.24 2.51 18.78
N LEU A 57 -2.55 3.07 17.79
CA LEU A 57 -1.87 4.37 17.92
C LEU A 57 -2.86 5.50 18.15
N CYS A 58 -3.97 5.54 17.40
CA CYS A 58 -5.04 6.52 17.61
C CYS A 58 -5.62 6.44 19.04
N ASN A 59 -5.84 5.22 19.55
CA ASN A 59 -6.33 5.01 20.92
C ASN A 59 -5.31 5.44 21.98
N THR A 60 -4.01 5.18 21.76
CA THR A 60 -2.96 5.63 22.66
C THR A 60 -2.90 7.15 22.71
N LEU A 61 -2.94 7.82 21.56
CA LEU A 61 -2.97 9.28 21.51
C LEU A 61 -4.21 9.86 22.22
N ALA A 62 -5.38 9.25 22.01
CA ALA A 62 -6.60 9.62 22.74
C ALA A 62 -6.45 9.43 24.26
N SER A 63 -5.76 8.37 24.72
CA SER A 63 -5.52 8.12 26.16
C SER A 63 -4.57 9.13 26.81
N VAL A 64 -3.70 9.76 26.03
CA VAL A 64 -2.78 10.82 26.47
C VAL A 64 -3.44 12.21 26.39
N GLY A 65 -4.71 12.27 25.96
CA GLY A 65 -5.47 13.52 25.83
C GLY A 65 -5.32 14.22 24.48
N GLU A 66 -4.71 13.57 23.49
CA GLU A 66 -4.56 14.07 22.13
C GLU A 66 -5.37 13.22 21.14
N PRO A 67 -6.71 13.25 21.16
CA PRO A 67 -7.51 12.47 20.23
C PRO A 67 -7.33 12.95 18.78
N ILE A 68 -7.36 12.00 17.86
CA ILE A 68 -7.26 12.27 16.43
C ILE A 68 -8.66 12.45 15.84
N SER A 69 -8.83 13.47 15.01
CA SER A 69 -10.10 13.70 14.32
C SER A 69 -10.40 12.60 13.29
N SER A 70 -11.69 12.36 13.00
CA SER A 70 -12.07 11.34 12.03
C SER A 70 -11.48 11.58 10.63
N GLN A 71 -11.34 12.85 10.23
CA GLN A 71 -10.73 13.24 8.97
C GLN A 71 -9.23 12.96 8.96
N GLU A 72 -8.52 13.30 10.05
CA GLU A 72 -7.09 13.05 10.18
C GLU A 72 -6.79 11.55 10.22
N HIS A 73 -7.63 10.75 10.90
CA HIS A 73 -7.56 9.29 10.86
C HIS A 73 -7.70 8.76 9.43
N LEU A 74 -8.72 9.23 8.68
CA LEU A 74 -8.90 8.83 7.28
C LEU A 74 -7.68 9.19 6.43
N THR A 75 -7.09 10.37 6.63
CA THR A 75 -5.86 10.78 5.93
C THR A 75 -4.70 9.85 6.25
N TYR A 76 -4.42 9.53 7.52
CA TYR A 76 -3.36 8.59 7.88
C TYR A 76 -3.62 7.20 7.31
N LEU A 77 -4.86 6.73 7.37
CA LEU A 77 -5.25 5.43 6.83
C LEU A 77 -4.91 5.33 5.34
N LEU A 78 -5.32 6.31 4.54
CA LEU A 78 -5.13 6.28 3.09
C LEU A 78 -3.67 6.51 2.68
N ASN A 79 -2.95 7.38 3.39
CA ASN A 79 -1.53 7.68 3.10
C ASN A 79 -0.60 6.51 3.41
N GLY A 80 -0.97 5.66 4.38
CA GLY A 80 -0.17 4.47 4.72
C GLY A 80 -0.38 3.29 3.76
N LEU A 81 -1.28 3.41 2.78
CA LEU A 81 -1.48 2.37 1.76
C LEU A 81 -0.44 2.51 0.64
N GLY A 82 0.05 1.36 0.15
CA GLY A 82 1.01 1.29 -0.94
C GLY A 82 0.39 1.63 -2.31
N PRO A 83 1.22 1.79 -3.35
CA PRO A 83 0.77 2.13 -4.70
C PRO A 83 -0.21 1.11 -5.30
N GLU A 84 -0.17 -0.15 -4.87
CA GLU A 84 -1.10 -1.20 -5.26
C GLU A 84 -2.56 -0.92 -4.85
N TYR A 85 -2.77 -0.05 -3.84
CA TYR A 85 -4.09 0.39 -3.39
C TYR A 85 -4.55 1.70 -4.05
N ASN A 86 -3.82 2.27 -5.02
CA ASN A 86 -4.21 3.54 -5.65
C ASN A 86 -5.62 3.50 -6.26
N ALA A 87 -6.03 2.36 -6.84
CA ALA A 87 -7.37 2.18 -7.39
C ALA A 87 -8.47 2.16 -6.30
N PHE A 88 -8.11 1.85 -5.04
CA PHE A 88 -8.98 1.97 -3.88
C PHE A 88 -8.99 3.39 -3.31
N VAL A 89 -7.81 4.03 -3.19
CA VAL A 89 -7.66 5.36 -2.58
C VAL A 89 -8.28 6.47 -3.42
N THR A 90 -8.07 6.45 -4.73
CA THR A 90 -8.51 7.52 -5.65
C THR A 90 -10.02 7.84 -5.55
N PRO A 91 -10.94 6.86 -5.66
CA PRO A 91 -12.37 7.15 -5.56
C PRO A 91 -12.80 7.65 -4.17
N ILE A 92 -12.13 7.23 -3.10
CA ILE A 92 -12.40 7.70 -1.74
C ILE A 92 -11.98 9.18 -1.59
N LEU A 93 -10.84 9.55 -2.16
CA LEU A 93 -10.38 10.94 -2.16
C LEU A 93 -11.28 11.85 -2.99
N ALA A 94 -11.75 11.38 -4.14
CA ALA A 94 -12.64 12.13 -5.04
C ALA A 94 -14.07 12.36 -4.49
N ARG A 95 -14.49 11.60 -3.48
CA ARG A 95 -15.82 11.72 -2.88
C ARG A 95 -15.99 13.07 -2.18
N SER A 96 -17.09 13.76 -2.47
CA SER A 96 -17.47 15.05 -1.87
C SER A 96 -17.81 14.91 -0.38
N VAL A 97 -18.63 13.90 -0.04
CA VAL A 97 -18.94 13.53 1.35
C VAL A 97 -17.97 12.44 1.78
N LYS A 98 -17.15 12.69 2.81
CA LYS A 98 -16.17 11.70 3.26
C LYS A 98 -16.86 10.49 3.92
N PRO A 99 -16.42 9.25 3.61
CA PRO A 99 -16.93 8.05 4.27
C PRO A 99 -16.54 8.01 5.74
N THR A 100 -17.26 7.20 6.50
CA THR A 100 -16.87 6.90 7.88
C THR A 100 -15.64 5.99 7.88
N ILE A 101 -14.88 6.00 8.97
CA ILE A 101 -13.70 5.13 9.13
C ILE A 101 -14.12 3.65 9.04
N GLU A 102 -15.28 3.29 9.58
CA GLU A 102 -15.80 1.92 9.57
C GLU A 102 -16.15 1.43 8.17
N GLU A 103 -16.76 2.30 7.34
CA GLU A 103 -17.00 2.02 5.93
C GLU A 103 -15.68 1.75 5.19
N VAL A 104 -14.68 2.62 5.38
CA VAL A 104 -13.39 2.50 4.70
C VAL A 104 -12.63 1.25 5.14
N ASN A 105 -12.67 0.90 6.42
CA ASN A 105 -12.08 -0.34 6.93
C ASN A 105 -12.69 -1.58 6.26
N SER A 106 -14.02 -1.62 6.16
CA SER A 106 -14.75 -2.75 5.56
C SER A 106 -14.45 -2.86 4.06
N LEU A 107 -14.43 -1.71 3.36
CA LEU A 107 -14.09 -1.65 1.94
C LEU A 107 -12.63 -2.06 1.70
N LEU A 108 -11.70 -1.66 2.56
CA LEU A 108 -10.28 -2.00 2.44
C LEU A 108 -10.05 -3.51 2.54
N LEU A 109 -10.69 -4.18 3.52
CA LEU A 109 -10.61 -5.63 3.68
C LEU A 109 -11.18 -6.38 2.45
N SER A 110 -12.32 -5.90 1.94
CA SER A 110 -12.93 -6.45 0.73
C SER A 110 -12.03 -6.27 -0.50
N TYR A 111 -11.39 -5.11 -0.61
CA TYR A 111 -10.46 -4.79 -1.68
C TYR A 111 -9.19 -5.65 -1.62
N GLU A 112 -8.63 -5.89 -0.44
CA GLU A 112 -7.48 -6.81 -0.26
C GLU A 112 -7.80 -8.22 -0.78
N THR A 113 -8.98 -8.76 -0.44
CA THR A 113 -9.41 -10.08 -0.95
C THR A 113 -9.52 -10.10 -2.48
N CYS A 114 -9.98 -9.01 -3.09
CA CYS A 114 -10.07 -8.90 -4.55
C CYS A 114 -8.68 -8.84 -5.20
N LEU A 115 -7.77 -8.09 -4.58
CA LEU A 115 -6.40 -7.90 -5.05
C LEU A 115 -5.61 -9.21 -5.01
N GLU A 116 -5.76 -10.02 -3.95
CA GLU A 116 -5.19 -11.37 -3.85
C GLU A 116 -5.66 -12.27 -5.01
N ARG A 117 -6.97 -12.31 -5.28
CA ARG A 117 -7.53 -13.10 -6.40
C ARG A 117 -7.00 -12.66 -7.77
N GLN A 118 -6.82 -11.36 -7.96
CA GLN A 118 -6.29 -10.82 -9.21
C GLN A 118 -4.83 -11.21 -9.41
N ASN A 119 -4.03 -11.19 -8.34
CA ASN A 119 -2.64 -11.62 -8.37
C ASN A 119 -2.50 -13.12 -8.67
N ASP A 120 -3.37 -13.95 -8.09
CA ASP A 120 -3.42 -15.40 -8.37
C ASP A 120 -3.78 -15.67 -9.85
N ALA A 121 -4.78 -14.98 -10.38
CA ALA A 121 -5.20 -15.12 -11.77
C ALA A 121 -4.08 -14.69 -12.76
N ALA A 122 -3.39 -13.59 -12.47
CA ALA A 122 -2.26 -13.12 -13.29
C ALA A 122 -1.11 -14.14 -13.29
N SER A 123 -0.82 -14.74 -12.13
CA SER A 123 0.19 -15.78 -11.99
C SER A 123 -0.16 -17.03 -12.83
N LEU A 124 -1.40 -17.50 -12.76
CA LEU A 124 -1.87 -18.62 -13.58
C LEU A 124 -1.82 -18.34 -15.08
N SER A 125 -2.19 -17.11 -15.49
CA SER A 125 -2.12 -16.70 -16.90
C SER A 125 -0.68 -16.70 -17.43
N SER A 126 0.29 -16.23 -16.63
CA SER A 126 1.70 -16.23 -17.01
C SER A 126 2.29 -17.64 -17.20
N LEU A 127 1.85 -18.62 -16.38
CA LEU A 127 2.24 -20.02 -16.50
C LEU A 127 1.69 -20.65 -17.81
N GLN A 128 0.43 -20.35 -18.15
CA GLN A 128 -0.20 -20.85 -19.38
C GLN A 128 0.48 -20.28 -20.65
N ALA A 129 0.83 -19.00 -20.65
CA ALA A 129 1.52 -18.36 -21.78
C ALA A 129 2.89 -19.00 -22.06
N ASN A 130 3.62 -19.39 -21.02
CA ASN A 130 4.90 -20.08 -21.16
C ASN A 130 4.76 -21.51 -21.70
N PHE A 131 3.71 -22.25 -21.32
CA PHE A 131 3.43 -23.58 -21.87
C PHE A 131 3.02 -23.56 -23.36
N ALA A 132 2.29 -22.53 -23.79
CA ALA A 132 1.89 -22.38 -25.19
C ALA A 132 3.09 -22.11 -26.13
N ASN A 133 4.11 -21.37 -25.66
CA ASN A 133 5.32 -21.09 -26.44
C ASN A 133 6.24 -22.31 -26.61
N LEU A 134 6.16 -23.30 -25.71
CA LEU A 134 6.95 -24.54 -25.82
C LEU A 134 6.32 -25.58 -26.76
N SER A 135 5.07 -25.40 -27.17
CA SER A 135 4.27 -26.47 -27.79
C SER A 135 4.27 -26.50 -29.32
N PHE A 136 5.05 -25.66 -30.03
CA PHE A 136 5.09 -25.73 -31.50
C PHE A 136 6.46 -25.43 -32.11
N PRO A 137 7.25 -26.46 -32.53
CA PRO A 137 8.28 -26.26 -33.53
C PRO A 137 7.59 -26.03 -34.88
N LYS A 138 7.49 -24.77 -35.28
CA LYS A 138 6.92 -24.34 -36.57
C LYS A 138 7.81 -24.85 -37.72
N GLN A 139 7.50 -26.03 -38.27
CA GLN A 139 8.12 -26.53 -39.49
C GLN A 139 7.80 -25.57 -40.64
N ARG A 140 8.85 -25.00 -41.22
CA ARG A 140 8.84 -24.08 -42.36
C ARG A 140 8.53 -24.88 -43.64
N PRO A 141 7.45 -24.59 -44.41
CA PRO A 141 7.25 -25.27 -45.67
C PRO A 141 8.24 -24.71 -46.71
N LYS A 142 9.03 -25.60 -47.31
CA LYS A 142 9.90 -25.31 -48.45
C LYS A 142 9.03 -25.07 -49.68
N SER A 143 9.07 -23.86 -50.22
CA SER A 143 8.51 -23.51 -51.53
C SER A 143 9.29 -24.24 -52.63
N SER A 144 8.62 -25.17 -53.31
CA SER A 144 9.12 -25.87 -54.50
C SER A 144 8.81 -25.04 -55.75
N SER A 145 9.88 -24.60 -56.42
CA SER A 145 9.85 -23.89 -57.70
C SER A 145 9.41 -24.83 -58.83
N GLN A 146 8.26 -24.56 -59.47
CA GLN A 146 7.90 -25.17 -60.75
C GLN A 146 8.44 -24.31 -61.89
N GLN A 147 9.44 -24.83 -62.60
CA GLN A 147 9.85 -24.39 -63.92
C GLN A 147 8.76 -24.75 -64.92
N THR A 148 8.17 -23.75 -65.58
CA THR A 148 7.27 -23.96 -66.71
C THR A 148 8.06 -23.95 -68.02
N ALA A 149 7.75 -24.94 -68.85
CA ALA A 149 8.44 -25.32 -70.06
C ALA A 149 8.28 -24.29 -71.21
N SER A 150 9.32 -24.26 -72.04
CA SER A 150 9.50 -23.41 -73.21
C SER A 150 8.68 -23.87 -74.43
N GLN A 151 8.03 -22.94 -75.13
CA GLN A 151 7.89 -22.97 -76.59
C GLN A 151 7.36 -21.62 -77.13
N PRO A 152 8.02 -20.99 -78.12
CA PRO A 152 7.42 -19.91 -78.88
C PRO A 152 6.85 -20.44 -80.22
N ARG A 153 5.62 -20.03 -80.54
CA ARG A 153 4.94 -20.29 -81.80
C ARG A 153 4.93 -18.98 -82.60
N PHE A 154 5.60 -18.96 -83.76
CA PHE A 154 5.57 -17.83 -84.70
C PHE A 154 4.19 -17.67 -85.35
N PRO A 155 3.88 -16.46 -85.86
CA PRO A 155 3.29 -16.39 -87.19
C PRO A 155 3.94 -15.35 -88.13
N PHE A 156 3.77 -15.65 -89.41
CA PHE A 156 4.15 -14.95 -90.63
C PHE A 156 3.53 -13.55 -90.77
N ALA A 157 4.23 -12.64 -91.45
CA ALA A 157 3.66 -11.50 -92.15
C ALA A 157 4.17 -11.48 -93.60
N ILE A 158 3.27 -11.07 -94.50
CA ILE A 158 3.40 -10.92 -95.96
C ILE A 158 4.44 -9.84 -96.32
#